data_AF-A0A7X7WNM6-F1
#
_entry.id   AF-A0A7X7WNM6-F1
#
_cell.length_a   1.000
_cell.length_b   1.000
_cell.length_c   1.000
_cell.angle_alpha   90.00
_cell.angle_beta   90.00
_cell.angle_gamma   90.00
#
_symmetry.space_group_name_H-M   'P 1'
#
loop_
_entity.id
_entity.type
_entity.pdbx_description
1 polymer ?
#
loop_
_entity_poly.entity_id
_entity_poly.type
_entity_poly.pdbx_seq_one_letter_code
_entity_poly.pdbx_strand_id
1 'polypeptide(L)'
;MPARIAAIVFNEVPPDAPPDERDILDQVSLVENTLPELDYQSVRLPVGLDLAAFLSRLQHIGPDVIVNLTESICNRGELLFLPAAVMEAYH
;
A
#
# COMPACT_ATOMS: atom_id res chain seq x y z
N MET A 1 21.22 -5.23 -13.26
CA MET A 1 19.84 -5.73 -13.13
C MET A 1 18.94 -4.51 -13.06
N PRO A 2 17.71 -4.54 -13.63
CA PRO A 2 16.75 -3.45 -13.41
C PRO A 2 16.50 -3.28 -11.91
N ALA A 3 16.20 -2.05 -11.46
CA ALA A 3 15.87 -1.79 -10.07
C ALA A 3 14.58 -2.55 -9.71
N ARG A 4 14.61 -3.34 -8.63
CA ARG A 4 13.42 -4.04 -8.15
C ARG A 4 12.52 -3.05 -7.42
N ILE A 5 11.23 -3.06 -7.71
CA ILE A 5 10.25 -2.15 -7.14
C ILE A 5 9.36 -2.90 -6.14
N ALA A 6 9.26 -2.38 -4.93
CA ALA A 6 8.32 -2.83 -3.91
C ALA A 6 7.21 -1.78 -3.74
N ALA A 7 5.95 -2.18 -3.95
CA ALA A 7 4.82 -1.32 -3.63
C ALA A 7 4.42 -1.52 -2.16
N ILE A 8 4.40 -0.44 -1.39
CA ILE A 8 3.90 -0.44 0.00
C ILE A 8 2.45 0.02 -0.03
N VAL A 9 1.53 -0.91 0.15
CA VAL A 9 0.09 -0.64 0.11
C VAL A 9 -0.42 -0.42 1.53
N PHE A 10 -1.16 0.66 1.77
CA PHE A 10 -1.68 1.04 3.08
C PHE A 10 -3.01 1.79 2.91
N ASN A 11 -3.81 1.90 3.97
CA ASN A 11 -5.06 2.66 3.90
C ASN A 11 -4.81 4.13 3.59
N GLU A 12 -5.66 4.73 2.76
CA GLU A 12 -5.64 6.17 2.54
C GLU A 12 -5.86 6.92 3.86
N VAL A 13 -4.96 7.85 4.18
CA VAL A 13 -4.99 8.65 5.41
C VAL A 13 -5.38 10.09 5.04
N PRO A 14 -6.59 10.56 5.37
CA PRO A 14 -6.97 11.94 5.09
C PRO A 14 -6.18 12.94 5.95
N PRO A 15 -6.05 14.22 5.52
CA PRO A 15 -5.26 15.22 6.26
C PRO A 15 -5.73 15.44 7.70
N ASP A 16 -7.02 15.28 7.97
CA ASP A 16 -7.68 15.41 9.27
C ASP A 16 -7.84 14.07 10.01
N ALA A 17 -7.20 13.01 9.51
CA ALA A 17 -7.23 11.68 10.14
C ALA A 17 -6.87 11.75 11.63
N PRO A 18 -7.59 11.01 12.49
CA PRO A 18 -7.27 10.95 13.91
C PRO A 18 -5.92 10.24 14.13
N PRO A 19 -5.28 10.42 15.30
CA PRO A 19 -3.93 9.88 15.55
C PRO A 19 -3.77 8.37 15.32
N ASP A 20 -4.82 7.60 15.59
CA ASP A 20 -4.90 6.15 15.37
C ASP A 20 -4.94 5.76 13.90
N GLU A 21 -5.38 6.63 12.99
CA GLU A 21 -5.28 6.35 11.55
C GLU A 21 -3.94 6.83 10.95
N ARG A 22 -3.22 7.70 11.66
CA ARG A 22 -1.92 8.24 11.22
C ARG A 22 -0.75 7.33 11.59
N ASP A 23 -0.91 6.44 12.56
CA ASP A 23 0.14 5.52 13.01
C ASP A 23 0.63 4.59 11.88
N ILE A 24 -0.22 4.30 10.90
CA ILE A 24 0.14 3.54 9.70
C ILE A 24 1.27 4.20 8.92
N LEU A 25 1.39 5.54 8.96
CA LEU A 25 2.46 6.26 8.28
C LEU A 25 3.84 5.99 8.90
N ASP A 26 3.89 5.69 10.20
CA ASP A 26 5.12 5.26 10.87
C ASP A 26 5.50 3.84 10.42
N GLN A 27 4.54 2.94 10.29
CA GLN A 27 4.77 1.58 9.75
C GLN A 27 5.25 1.62 8.29
N VAL A 28 4.60 2.43 7.44
CA VAL A 28 4.99 2.65 6.04
C VAL A 28 6.42 3.18 5.98
N SER A 29 6.77 4.16 6.81
CA SER A 29 8.11 4.73 6.85
C SER A 29 9.16 3.71 7.32
N LEU A 30 8.82 2.86 8.29
CA LEU A 30 9.70 1.78 8.75
C LEU A 30 10.01 0.78 7.62
N VAL A 31 8.97 0.31 6.91
CA VAL A 31 9.14 -0.61 5.77
C VAL A 31 9.92 0.05 4.64
N GLU A 32 9.58 1.28 4.29
CA GLU A 32 10.26 2.05 3.24
C GLU A 32 11.76 2.17 3.49
N ASN A 33 12.17 2.40 4.74
CA ASN A 33 13.58 2.57 5.11
C ASN A 33 14.38 1.25 5.15
N THR A 34 13.72 0.09 5.21
CA THR A 34 14.39 -1.23 5.31
C THR A 34 14.50 -1.95 3.97
N LEU A 35 13.60 -1.67 3.02
CA LEU A 35 13.60 -2.26 1.68
C LEU A 35 14.90 -2.05 0.87
N PRO A 36 15.64 -0.93 0.99
CA PRO A 36 16.93 -0.77 0.34
C PRO A 36 17.99 -1.81 0.77
N GLU A 37 17.91 -2.33 2.00
CA GLU A 37 18.80 -3.40 2.48
C GLU A 37 18.58 -4.73 1.74
N LEU A 38 17.44 -4.84 1.04
CA LEU A 38 17.06 -5.98 0.20
C LEU A 38 17.17 -5.64 -1.29
N ASP A 39 17.84 -4.56 -1.67
CA ASP A 39 17.95 -4.05 -3.05
C ASP A 39 16.61 -3.77 -3.74
N TYR A 40 15.62 -3.28 -2.98
CA TYR A 40 14.36 -2.76 -3.53
C TYR A 40 14.31 -1.23 -3.45
N GLN A 41 13.82 -0.60 -4.51
CA GLN A 41 13.23 0.73 -4.47
C GLN A 41 11.76 0.60 -4.07
N SER A 42 11.26 1.54 -3.29
CA SER A 42 9.91 1.49 -2.73
C SER A 42 9.01 2.58 -3.31
N VAL A 43 7.72 2.27 -3.43
CA VAL A 43 6.67 3.24 -3.78
C VAL A 43 5.53 3.11 -2.80
N ARG A 44 5.18 4.22 -2.14
CA ARG A 44 3.99 4.33 -1.28
C ARG A 44 2.73 4.35 -2.16
N LEU A 45 1.81 3.42 -1.95
CA LEU A 45 0.56 3.28 -2.71
C LEU A 45 -0.65 3.23 -1.77
N PRO A 46 -1.25 4.37 -1.42
CA PRO A 46 -2.47 4.38 -0.60
C PRO A 46 -3.65 3.74 -1.34
N VAL A 47 -4.51 3.02 -0.63
CA VAL A 47 -5.75 2.43 -1.13
C VAL A 47 -6.99 2.98 -0.40
N GLY A 48 -8.00 3.34 -1.18
CA GLY A 48 -9.30 3.82 -0.72
C GLY A 48 -10.44 3.04 -1.38
N LEU A 49 -11.65 3.61 -1.42
CA LEU A 49 -12.82 2.98 -2.04
C LEU A 49 -12.74 2.90 -3.57
N ASP A 50 -11.96 3.78 -4.21
CA ASP A 50 -11.74 3.73 -5.65
C ASP A 50 -10.73 2.63 -6.01
N LEU A 51 -11.20 1.39 -5.96
CA LEU A 51 -10.40 0.20 -6.27
C LEU A 51 -9.97 0.15 -7.73
N ALA A 52 -10.71 0.80 -8.64
CA ALA A 52 -10.33 0.88 -10.05
C ALA A 52 -9.10 1.79 -10.23
N ALA A 53 -9.08 2.95 -9.57
CA ALA A 53 -7.91 3.82 -9.55
C ALA A 53 -6.72 3.15 -8.86
N PHE A 54 -6.94 2.45 -7.75
CA PHE A 54 -5.90 1.67 -7.07
C PHE A 54 -5.29 0.62 -8.02
N LEU A 55 -6.12 -0.21 -8.66
CA LEU A 55 -5.66 -1.23 -9.60
C LEU A 55 -4.89 -0.62 -10.78
N SER A 56 -5.40 0.47 -11.36
CA SER A 56 -4.71 1.15 -12.46
C SER A 56 -3.32 1.66 -12.05
N ARG A 57 -3.17 2.18 -10.82
CA ARG A 57 -1.87 2.63 -10.30
C ARG A 57 -0.95 1.44 -10.03
N LEU A 58 -1.47 0.36 -9.46
CA LEU A 58 -0.70 -0.86 -9.20
C LEU A 58 -0.13 -1.44 -10.49
N GLN A 59 -0.95 -1.56 -11.53
CA GLN A 59 -0.53 -2.05 -12.84
C GLN A 59 0.46 -1.11 -13.54
N HIS A 60 0.30 0.21 -13.36
CA HIS A 60 1.25 1.18 -13.90
C HIS A 60 2.62 1.11 -13.22
N ILE A 61 2.65 0.90 -11.90
CA ILE A 61 3.89 0.72 -11.13
C ILE A 61 4.56 -0.61 -11.54
N GLY A 62 3.77 -1.68 -11.72
CA GLY A 62 4.28 -3.01 -12.03
C GLY A 62 5.31 -3.51 -11.02
N PRO A 63 5.00 -3.53 -9.71
CA PRO A 63 5.99 -3.86 -8.69
C PRO A 63 6.38 -5.34 -8.76
N ASP A 64 7.62 -5.65 -8.38
CA ASP A 64 8.10 -7.03 -8.22
C ASP A 64 7.54 -7.70 -6.96
N VAL A 65 7.22 -6.89 -5.94
CA VAL A 65 6.64 -7.36 -4.67
C VAL A 65 5.67 -6.31 -4.11
N ILE A 66 4.63 -6.79 -3.45
CA ILE A 66 3.71 -5.94 -2.70
C ILE A 66 3.88 -6.20 -1.21
N VAL A 67 4.10 -5.13 -0.45
CA VAL A 67 4.02 -5.14 1.01
C VAL A 67 2.68 -4.53 1.41
N ASN A 68 1.71 -5.38 1.71
CA ASN A 68 0.37 -4.95 2.11
C ASN A 68 0.31 -4.69 3.62
N LEU A 69 0.22 -3.43 3.99
CA LEU A 69 0.01 -2.91 5.35
C LEU A 69 -1.40 -2.38 5.57
N THR A 70 -2.35 -2.64 4.67
CA THR A 70 -3.71 -2.12 4.83
C THR A 70 -4.34 -2.69 6.10
N GLU A 71 -4.95 -1.83 6.93
CA GLU A 71 -5.67 -2.26 8.15
C GLU A 71 -7.18 -2.01 8.05
N SER A 72 -7.59 -1.04 7.24
CA SER A 72 -9.00 -0.71 6.99
C SER A 72 -9.18 0.05 5.67
N ILE A 73 -10.42 0.28 5.24
CA ILE A 73 -10.74 1.31 4.23
C ILE A 73 -11.78 2.25 4.82
N CYS A 74 -11.52 3.56 4.80
CA CYS A 74 -12.40 4.57 5.41
C CYS A 74 -12.78 4.21 6.85
N ASN A 75 -11.80 3.73 7.63
CA ASN A 75 -11.96 3.27 9.01
C ASN A 75 -13.01 2.14 9.18
N ARG A 76 -13.15 1.29 8.15
CA ARG A 76 -13.97 0.07 8.18
C ARG A 76 -13.10 -1.15 7.94
N GLY A 77 -12.84 -1.91 9.01
CA GLY A 77 -12.05 -3.14 8.95
C GLY A 77 -12.74 -4.26 8.16
N GLU A 78 -14.06 -4.22 8.04
CA GLU A 78 -14.85 -5.17 7.27
C GLU A 78 -14.52 -5.11 5.76
N LEU A 79 -13.93 -4.01 5.30
CA LEU A 79 -13.54 -3.80 3.90
C LEU A 79 -12.10 -4.24 3.61
N LEU A 80 -11.35 -4.70 4.62
CA LEU A 80 -9.93 -5.06 4.49
C LEU A 80 -9.66 -6.15 3.44
N PHE A 81 -10.63 -7.03 3.20
CA PHE A 81 -10.48 -8.08 2.20
C PHE A 81 -10.44 -7.55 0.76
N LEU A 82 -10.94 -6.34 0.50
CA LEU A 82 -11.08 -5.81 -0.87
C LEU A 82 -9.73 -5.56 -1.55
N PRO A 83 -8.77 -4.81 -0.97
CA PRO A 83 -7.48 -4.58 -1.62
C PRO A 83 -6.72 -5.89 -1.79
N ALA A 84 -6.75 -6.76 -0.79
CA ALA A 84 -6.11 -8.07 -0.84
C ALA A 84 -6.65 -8.91 -2.00
N ALA A 85 -7.96 -8.99 -2.17
CA ALA A 85 -8.59 -9.71 -3.27
C ALA A 85 -8.26 -9.10 -4.65
N VAL A 86 -8.17 -7.77 -4.75
CA VAL A 86 -7.77 -7.10 -6.00
C VAL A 86 -6.32 -7.43 -6.35
N MET A 87 -5.41 -7.38 -5.38
CA MET A 87 -4.00 -7.71 -5.62
C MET A 87 -3.84 -9.17 -6.03
N GLU A 88 -4.44 -10.11 -5.30
CA GLU A 88 -4.39 -11.54 -5.60
C GLU A 88 -4.94 -11.88 -7.00
N ALA A 89 -5.96 -11.15 -7.46
CA ALA A 89 -6.57 -11.42 -8.76
C ALA A 89 -5.81 -10.83 -9.95
N TYR A 90 -4.97 -9.80 -9.75
CA TYR A 90 -4.42 -8.97 -10.84
C TYR A 90 -2.92 -8.69 -10.76
N HIS A 91 -2.22 -9.23 -9.76
CA HIS A 91 -0.77 -9.13 -9.59
C HIS A 91 -0.15 -10.53 -9.45
#